data_AF-A0A8J7XWL4-F1
#
_entry.id   AF-A0A8J7XWL4-F1
#
_cell.length_a   1.000
_cell.length_b   1.000
_cell.length_c   1.000
_cell.angle_alpha   90.00
_cell.angle_beta   90.00
_cell.angle_gamma   90.00
#
_symmetry.space_group_name_H-M   'P 1'
#
loop_
_entity.id
_entity.type
_entity.pdbx_description
1 polymer ?
#
loop_
_entity_poly.entity_id
_entity_poly.type
_entity_poly.pdbx_seq_one_letter_code
_entity_poly.pdbx_strand_id
1 'polypeptide(L)'
;MAEKKKTDIDLPFLRVREDEEGSYVKVGPIEVTDKKAEKEKVRIGPLHIDESGVRMERSLNSKLEGMAWAFFFIMIGCVWLFENVYHVNLPGVAAIGIGVIWLGLNYTRSRLDIKTSTFTIVLGIAFIIYGLAEWFVVEIGVLPVIAIAVGAYLIITFARRV
;
A
#
# COMPACT_ATOMS: atom_id res chain seq x y z
N MET A 1 32.38 2.79 -26.40
CA MET A 1 31.10 2.03 -26.39
C MET A 1 31.49 0.56 -26.29
N ALA A 2 31.13 -0.13 -25.20
CA ALA A 2 31.55 -1.51 -24.98
C ALA A 2 30.69 -2.46 -25.83
N GLU A 3 31.34 -3.19 -26.74
CA GLU A 3 30.74 -4.23 -27.59
C GLU A 3 30.30 -5.39 -26.68
N LYS A 4 28.98 -5.61 -26.51
CA LYS A 4 28.46 -6.72 -25.71
C LYS A 4 28.83 -8.04 -26.40
N LYS A 5 29.74 -8.79 -25.79
CA LYS A 5 30.25 -10.05 -26.31
C LYS A 5 29.15 -11.12 -26.24
N LYS A 6 28.75 -11.65 -27.41
CA LYS A 6 27.78 -12.74 -27.52
C LYS A 6 28.30 -13.97 -26.76
N THR A 7 27.59 -14.38 -25.71
CA THR A 7 27.99 -15.48 -24.83
C THR A 7 26.92 -16.56 -24.87
N ASP A 8 27.28 -17.77 -25.26
CA ASP A 8 26.39 -18.94 -25.29
C ASP A 8 27.07 -20.08 -24.54
N ILE A 9 26.52 -20.44 -23.38
CA ILE A 9 26.99 -21.51 -22.51
C ILE A 9 25.85 -22.51 -22.39
N ASP A 10 26.05 -23.74 -22.87
CA ASP A 10 25.07 -24.83 -22.79
C ASP A 10 25.66 -25.98 -21.95
N LEU A 11 25.23 -26.06 -20.69
CA LEU A 11 25.56 -27.13 -19.77
C LEU A 11 24.28 -27.92 -19.40
N PRO A 12 24.40 -29.20 -18.97
CA PRO A 12 23.24 -30.05 -18.69
C PRO A 12 22.25 -29.47 -17.68
N PHE A 13 22.74 -28.65 -16.75
CA PHE A 13 21.96 -28.04 -15.67
C PHE A 13 21.90 -26.50 -15.74
N LEU A 14 22.66 -25.87 -16.65
CA LEU A 14 22.82 -24.42 -16.75
C LEU A 14 22.89 -24.01 -18.23
N ARG A 15 21.98 -23.16 -18.70
CA ARG A 15 22.09 -22.51 -20.01
C ARG A 15 22.16 -21.01 -19.85
N VAL A 16 23.10 -20.35 -20.50
CA VAL A 16 23.25 -18.88 -20.51
C VAL A 16 23.38 -18.43 -21.95
N ARG A 17 22.51 -17.53 -22.41
CA ARG A 17 22.60 -16.87 -23.71
C ARG A 17 22.52 -15.37 -23.51
N GLU A 18 23.49 -14.64 -24.02
CA GLU A 18 23.48 -13.18 -24.05
C GLU A 18 23.72 -12.71 -25.50
N ASP A 19 22.75 -11.98 -26.05
CA ASP A 19 22.79 -11.40 -27.40
C ASP A 19 22.45 -9.89 -27.36
N GLU A 20 22.35 -9.26 -28.54
CA GLU A 20 22.01 -7.83 -28.62
C GLU A 20 20.55 -7.53 -28.23
N GLU A 21 19.68 -8.55 -28.29
CA GLU A 21 18.24 -8.51 -28.00
C GLU A 21 17.92 -8.80 -26.52
N GLY A 22 18.82 -9.42 -25.75
CA GLY A 22 18.57 -9.76 -24.36
C GLY A 22 19.52 -10.77 -23.72
N SER A 23 19.19 -11.18 -22.49
CA SER A 23 19.87 -12.22 -21.72
C SER A 23 18.87 -13.33 -21.34
N TYR A 24 19.29 -14.59 -21.43
CA TYR A 24 18.53 -15.76 -21.04
C TYR A 24 19.38 -16.66 -20.16
N VAL A 25 18.87 -17.06 -19.01
CA VAL A 25 19.54 -17.96 -18.07
C VAL A 25 18.56 -19.05 -17.62
N LYS A 26 18.94 -20.32 -17.77
CA LYS A 26 18.20 -21.47 -17.25
C LYS A 26 19.05 -22.23 -16.25
N VAL A 27 18.54 -22.45 -15.04
CA VAL A 27 19.18 -23.26 -13.99
C VAL A 27 18.17 -24.26 -13.47
N GLY A 28 18.27 -25.52 -13.91
CA GLY A 28 17.28 -26.56 -13.57
C GLY A 28 15.83 -26.15 -13.89
N PRO A 29 14.93 -26.00 -12.89
CA PRO A 29 13.54 -25.60 -13.10
C PRO A 29 13.32 -24.08 -13.28
N ILE A 30 14.38 -23.27 -13.11
CA ILE A 30 14.30 -21.81 -13.15
C ILE A 30 14.77 -21.31 -14.52
N GLU A 31 13.98 -20.44 -15.16
CA GLU A 31 14.30 -19.78 -16.42
C GLU A 31 14.10 -18.27 -16.27
N VAL A 32 15.15 -17.48 -16.47
CA VAL A 32 15.14 -16.00 -16.43
C VAL A 32 15.35 -15.51 -17.86
N THR A 33 14.44 -14.68 -18.36
CA THR A 33 14.56 -14.07 -19.69
C THR A 33 14.43 -12.56 -19.55
N ASP A 34 15.45 -11.83 -19.98
CA ASP A 34 15.51 -10.37 -20.01
C ASP A 34 15.70 -9.92 -21.47
N LYS A 35 14.60 -9.60 -22.18
CA LYS A 35 14.67 -9.09 -23.55
C LYS A 35 14.60 -7.56 -23.53
N LYS A 36 15.45 -6.87 -24.29
CA LYS A 36 15.41 -5.39 -24.42
C LYS A 36 14.04 -4.82 -24.81
N ALA A 37 13.21 -5.60 -25.51
CA ALA A 37 11.86 -5.23 -25.92
C ALA A 37 10.74 -5.86 -25.05
N GLU A 38 11.06 -6.85 -24.20
CA GLU A 38 10.10 -7.60 -23.38
C GLU A 38 10.61 -7.73 -21.94
N LYS A 39 9.81 -7.24 -20.99
CA LYS A 39 10.17 -7.19 -19.55
C LYS A 39 10.69 -8.52 -19.02
N GLU A 40 11.59 -8.43 -18.04
CA GLU A 40 12.19 -9.54 -17.30
C GLU A 40 11.12 -10.52 -16.80
N LYS A 41 11.16 -11.76 -17.27
CA LYS A 41 10.25 -12.85 -16.87
C LYS A 41 11.04 -13.94 -16.19
N VAL A 42 10.62 -14.32 -14.98
CA VAL A 42 11.16 -15.46 -14.23
C VAL A 42 10.12 -16.59 -14.25
N ARG A 43 10.49 -17.74 -14.82
CA ARG A 43 9.73 -18.99 -14.82
C ARG A 43 10.32 -19.94 -13.79
N ILE A 44 9.49 -20.48 -12.91
CA ILE A 44 9.87 -21.54 -11.97
C ILE A 44 8.91 -22.73 -12.22
N GLY A 45 9.31 -23.68 -13.07
CA GLY A 45 8.44 -24.79 -13.45
C GLY A 45 7.11 -24.33 -14.10
N PRO A 46 5.93 -24.82 -13.64
CA PRO A 46 4.63 -24.38 -14.18
C PRO A 46 4.19 -22.99 -13.70
N LEU A 47 4.92 -22.38 -12.75
CA LEU A 47 4.55 -21.10 -12.16
C LEU A 47 5.21 -19.94 -12.91
N HIS A 48 4.38 -19.00 -13.36
CA HIS A 48 4.82 -17.75 -14.00
C HIS A 48 4.77 -16.62 -12.97
N ILE A 49 5.92 -16.02 -12.62
CA ILE A 49 5.98 -14.87 -11.72
C ILE A 49 6.36 -13.64 -12.54
N ASP A 50 5.42 -12.72 -12.71
CA ASP A 50 5.70 -11.40 -13.26
C ASP A 50 6.16 -10.47 -12.11
N GLU A 51 7.47 -10.37 -11.91
CA GLU A 51 8.05 -9.48 -10.90
C GLU A 51 7.75 -8.00 -11.18
N SER A 52 7.51 -7.64 -12.45
CA SER A 52 7.26 -6.26 -12.86
C SER A 52 5.90 -5.75 -12.34
N GLY A 53 4.89 -6.61 -12.31
CA GLY A 53 3.58 -6.31 -11.72
C GLY A 53 3.67 -6.07 -10.21
N VAL A 54 4.33 -6.98 -9.49
CA VAL A 54 4.49 -6.89 -8.02
C VAL A 54 5.26 -5.62 -7.61
N ARG A 55 6.31 -5.26 -8.37
CA ARG A 55 7.09 -4.04 -8.10
C ARG A 55 6.27 -2.78 -8.36
N MET A 56 5.46 -2.77 -9.42
CA MET A 56 4.59 -1.64 -9.75
C MET A 56 3.54 -1.43 -8.66
N GLU A 57 2.82 -2.48 -8.24
CA GLU A 57 1.82 -2.41 -7.16
C GLU A 57 2.42 -1.88 -5.86
N ARG A 58 3.60 -2.37 -5.47
CA ARG A 58 4.29 -1.91 -4.26
C ARG A 58 4.64 -0.42 -4.35
N SER A 59 5.09 0.04 -5.52
CA SER A 59 5.42 1.45 -5.77
C SER A 59 4.19 2.37 -5.80
N LEU A 60 3.06 1.87 -6.28
CA LEU A 60 1.80 2.61 -6.27
C LEU A 60 1.23 2.70 -4.86
N ASN A 61 1.26 1.60 -4.11
CA ASN A 61 0.79 1.59 -2.72
C ASN A 61 1.60 2.56 -1.84
N SER A 62 2.93 2.61 -1.98
CA SER A 62 3.75 3.54 -1.20
C SER A 62 3.46 5.00 -1.54
N LYS A 63 3.18 5.31 -2.82
CA LYS A 63 2.74 6.65 -3.25
C LYS A 63 1.38 7.01 -2.66
N LEU A 64 0.40 6.12 -2.72
CA LEU A 64 -0.92 6.34 -2.13
C LEU A 64 -0.84 6.59 -0.63
N GLU A 65 -0.03 5.80 0.08
CA GLU A 65 0.20 5.98 1.50
C GLU A 65 0.89 7.31 1.81
N GLY A 66 1.91 7.68 1.04
CA GLY A 66 2.58 8.98 1.15
C GLY A 66 1.62 10.16 0.93
N MET A 67 0.72 10.07 -0.06
CA MET A 67 -0.32 11.09 -0.27
C MET A 67 -1.31 11.16 0.88
N ALA A 68 -1.75 10.02 1.42
CA ALA A 68 -2.66 10.01 2.57
C ALA A 68 -2.01 10.67 3.80
N TRP A 69 -0.74 10.40 4.06
CA TRP A 69 0.02 11.10 5.10
C TRP A 69 0.14 12.60 4.82
N ALA A 70 0.41 13.00 3.58
CA ALA A 70 0.45 14.41 3.21
C ALA A 70 -0.89 15.12 3.47
N PHE A 71 -2.01 14.53 3.04
CA PHE A 71 -3.35 15.06 3.32
C PHE A 71 -3.64 15.15 4.83
N PHE A 72 -3.21 14.14 5.59
CA PHE A 72 -3.38 14.12 7.05
C PHE A 72 -2.65 15.29 7.72
N PHE A 73 -1.39 15.53 7.38
CA PHE A 73 -0.62 16.64 7.96
C PHE A 73 -1.12 18.01 7.50
N ILE A 74 -1.46 18.16 6.22
CA ILE A 74 -2.03 19.42 5.70
C ILE A 74 -3.32 19.75 6.46
N MET A 75 -4.22 18.77 6.58
CA MET A 75 -5.50 18.96 7.26
C MET A 75 -5.33 19.28 8.74
N ILE A 76 -4.45 18.57 9.47
CA ILE A 76 -4.18 18.88 10.88
C ILE A 76 -3.62 20.29 11.01
N GLY A 77 -2.67 20.68 10.15
CA GLY A 77 -2.14 22.04 10.13
C GLY A 77 -3.23 23.08 9.89
N CYS A 78 -4.16 22.83 8.96
CA CYS A 78 -5.30 23.70 8.71
C CYS A 78 -6.24 23.81 9.91
N VAL A 79 -6.57 22.68 10.56
CA VAL A 79 -7.42 22.68 11.76
C VAL A 79 -6.73 23.47 12.86
N TRP A 80 -5.49 23.15 13.22
CA TRP A 80 -4.78 23.87 14.28
C TRP A 80 -4.63 25.36 13.98
N LEU A 81 -4.35 25.73 12.73
CA LEU A 81 -4.30 27.15 12.36
C LEU A 81 -5.66 27.81 12.57
N PHE A 82 -6.74 27.16 12.18
CA PHE A 82 -8.10 27.66 12.37
C PHE A 82 -8.47 27.77 13.85
N GLU A 83 -8.18 26.76 14.66
CA GLU A 83 -8.42 26.78 16.11
C GLU A 83 -7.64 27.92 16.79
N ASN A 84 -6.40 28.16 16.38
CA ASN A 84 -5.58 29.25 16.91
C ASN A 84 -6.09 30.64 16.48
N VAL A 85 -6.55 30.80 15.23
CA VAL A 85 -7.01 32.08 14.69
C VAL A 85 -8.39 32.46 15.23
N TYR A 86 -9.29 31.48 15.35
CA TYR A 86 -10.69 31.72 15.72
C TYR A 86 -11.02 31.35 17.17
N HIS A 87 -10.09 30.76 17.91
CA HIS A 87 -10.27 30.30 19.30
C HIS A 87 -11.46 29.35 19.47
N VAL A 88 -11.73 28.52 18.47
CA VAL A 88 -12.78 27.48 18.48
C VAL A 88 -12.11 26.12 18.53
N ASN A 89 -12.58 25.20 19.37
CA ASN A 89 -12.14 23.80 19.36
C ASN A 89 -12.97 22.98 18.37
N LEU A 90 -12.32 22.27 17.46
CA LEU A 90 -12.95 21.50 16.39
C LEU A 90 -12.50 20.02 16.36
N PRO A 91 -12.48 19.31 17.51
CA PRO A 91 -11.99 17.93 17.58
C PRO A 91 -12.79 16.98 16.67
N GLY A 92 -14.11 17.18 16.58
CA GLY A 92 -14.98 16.38 15.72
C GLY A 92 -14.70 16.55 14.22
N VAL A 93 -14.39 17.78 13.78
CA VAL A 93 -14.06 18.06 12.37
C VAL A 93 -12.72 17.43 12.00
N ALA A 94 -11.72 17.54 12.88
CA ALA A 94 -10.44 16.87 12.71
C ALA A 94 -10.63 15.35 12.61
N ALA A 95 -11.41 14.77 13.52
CA ALA A 95 -11.70 13.34 13.52
C ALA A 95 -12.39 12.87 12.24
N ILE A 96 -13.42 13.57 11.77
CA ILE A 96 -14.10 13.24 10.51
C ILE A 96 -13.10 13.29 9.35
N GLY A 97 -12.29 14.34 9.27
CA GLY A 97 -11.28 14.49 8.23
C GLY A 97 -10.26 13.34 8.22
N ILE A 98 -9.77 12.93 9.40
CA ILE A 98 -8.87 11.77 9.55
C ILE A 98 -9.56 10.50 9.04
N GLY A 99 -10.82 10.29 9.41
CA GLY A 99 -11.62 9.17 8.96
C GLY A 99 -11.77 9.11 7.44
N VAL A 100 -12.08 10.25 6.81
CA VAL A 100 -12.22 10.38 5.35
C VAL A 100 -10.91 10.05 4.63
N ILE A 101 -9.77 10.50 5.14
CA ILE A 101 -8.46 10.22 4.52
C ILE A 101 -8.15 8.72 4.54
N TRP A 102 -8.32 8.06 5.69
CA TRP A 102 -8.05 6.62 5.80
C TRP A 102 -9.01 5.77 4.97
N LEU A 103 -10.30 6.14 4.92
CA LEU A 103 -11.27 5.46 4.07
C LEU A 103 -11.03 5.72 2.59
N GLY A 104 -10.72 6.97 2.20
CA GLY A 104 -10.38 7.35 0.84
C GLY A 104 -9.15 6.61 0.31
N LEU A 105 -8.13 6.41 1.16
CA LEU A 105 -6.97 5.59 0.84
C LEU A 105 -7.36 4.15 0.50
N ASN A 106 -8.20 3.52 1.33
CA ASN A 106 -8.61 2.12 1.11
C ASN A 106 -9.60 1.98 -0.05
N TYR A 107 -10.46 2.97 -0.26
CA TYR A 107 -11.32 3.03 -1.42
C TYR A 107 -10.49 3.09 -2.72
N THR A 108 -9.46 3.93 -2.75
CA THR A 108 -8.55 4.05 -3.90
C THR A 108 -7.76 2.76 -4.11
N ARG A 109 -7.26 2.12 -3.04
CA ARG A 109 -6.63 0.79 -3.11
C ARG A 109 -7.56 -0.25 -3.72
N SER A 110 -8.83 -0.29 -3.29
CA SER A 110 -9.84 -1.22 -3.81
C SER A 110 -10.16 -0.99 -5.29
N ARG A 111 -10.05 0.25 -5.80
CA ARG A 111 -10.25 0.57 -7.23
C ARG A 111 -9.05 0.21 -8.11
N LEU A 112 -7.88 0.03 -7.51
CA LEU A 112 -6.62 -0.27 -8.19
C LEU A 112 -6.18 -1.73 -7.97
N ASP A 113 -7.08 -2.59 -7.47
CA ASP A 113 -6.81 -3.99 -7.10
C ASP A 113 -5.63 -4.17 -6.11
N ILE A 114 -5.30 -3.11 -5.37
CA ILE A 114 -4.29 -3.15 -4.31
C ILE A 114 -4.94 -3.67 -3.03
N LYS A 115 -4.24 -4.59 -2.34
CA LYS A 115 -4.70 -5.15 -1.06
C LYS A 115 -5.03 -4.03 -0.05
N THR A 116 -6.31 -3.95 0.34
CA THR A 116 -6.78 -2.99 1.34
C THR A 116 -6.31 -3.38 2.75
N SER A 117 -6.11 -2.39 3.62
CA SER A 117 -5.74 -2.62 5.02
C SER A 117 -6.97 -2.53 5.92
N THR A 118 -7.37 -3.68 6.47
CA THR A 118 -8.50 -3.77 7.41
C THR A 118 -8.30 -2.87 8.63
N PHE A 119 -7.06 -2.72 9.11
CA PHE A 119 -6.75 -1.80 10.22
C PHE A 119 -7.15 -0.36 9.89
N THR A 120 -6.69 0.17 8.75
CA THR A 120 -7.00 1.55 8.35
C THR A 120 -8.48 1.77 8.03
N ILE A 121 -9.19 0.74 7.57
CA ILE A 121 -10.65 0.81 7.37
C ILE A 121 -11.36 0.94 8.72
N VAL A 122 -11.06 0.05 9.67
CA VAL A 122 -11.66 0.07 11.02
C VAL A 122 -11.34 1.39 11.73
N LEU A 123 -10.09 1.84 11.64
CA LEU A 123 -9.66 3.11 12.19
C LEU A 123 -10.42 4.28 11.55
N GLY A 124 -10.53 4.30 10.22
CA GLY A 124 -11.25 5.34 9.50
C GLY A 124 -12.72 5.43 9.91
N ILE A 125 -13.42 4.29 10.00
CA ILE A 125 -14.81 4.23 10.48
C ILE A 125 -14.92 4.74 11.91
N ALA A 126 -14.04 4.31 12.81
CA ALA A 126 -14.05 4.73 14.21
C ALA A 126 -13.89 6.24 14.36
N PHE A 127 -13.00 6.87 13.57
CA PHE A 127 -12.81 8.32 13.55
C PHE A 127 -14.01 9.09 13.00
N ILE A 128 -14.68 8.58 11.95
CA ILE A 128 -15.95 9.17 11.48
C ILE A 128 -17.01 9.13 12.57
N ILE A 129 -17.21 7.96 13.19
CA ILE A 129 -18.20 7.79 14.26
C ILE A 129 -17.88 8.72 15.43
N TYR A 130 -16.62 8.79 15.85
CA TYR A 130 -16.17 9.67 16.91
C TYR A 130 -16.46 11.15 16.58
N GLY A 131 -16.08 11.60 15.39
CA GLY A 131 -16.26 13.00 15.03
C GLY A 131 -17.72 13.41 14.84
N LEU A 132 -18.60 12.47 14.47
CA LEU A 132 -20.06 12.67 14.49
C LEU A 132 -20.60 12.65 15.93
N ALA A 133 -20.06 11.81 16.80
CA ALA A 133 -20.50 11.67 18.19
C ALA A 133 -20.18 12.91 19.04
N GLU A 134 -19.09 13.62 18.74
CA GLU A 134 -18.73 14.90 19.37
C GLU A 134 -19.84 15.97 19.27
N TRP A 135 -20.74 15.87 18.27
CA TRP A 135 -21.89 16.78 18.17
C TRP A 135 -23.00 16.48 19.18
N PHE A 136 -23.01 15.27 19.74
CA PHE A 136 -24.05 14.80 20.66
C PHE A 136 -23.53 14.55 22.08
N VAL A 137 -22.23 14.29 22.22
CA VAL A 137 -21.57 13.91 23.48
C VAL A 137 -20.31 14.76 23.65
N VAL A 138 -20.25 15.48 24.77
CA VAL A 138 -19.27 16.56 25.02
C VAL A 138 -17.88 16.05 25.41
N GLU A 139 -17.75 14.79 25.84
CA GLU A 139 -16.49 14.28 26.42
C GLU A 139 -16.18 12.84 25.98
N ILE A 140 -15.95 12.63 24.69
CA ILE A 140 -15.41 11.35 24.22
C ILE A 140 -13.89 11.50 24.03
N GLY A 141 -13.12 10.74 24.80
CA GLY A 141 -11.67 10.69 24.63
C GLY A 141 -11.27 9.97 23.34
N VAL A 142 -10.27 10.48 22.63
CA VAL A 142 -9.70 9.85 21.42
C VAL A 142 -9.06 8.49 21.75
N LEU A 143 -8.45 8.34 22.93
CA LEU A 143 -7.81 7.09 23.36
C LEU A 143 -8.79 5.89 23.41
N PRO A 144 -9.98 6.02 24.05
CA PRO A 144 -11.04 5.02 23.95
C PRO A 144 -11.37 4.59 22.52
N VAL A 145 -11.47 5.55 21.59
CA VAL A 145 -11.80 5.28 20.18
C VAL A 145 -10.71 4.44 19.51
N ILE A 146 -9.44 4.80 19.73
CA ILE A 146 -8.30 4.03 19.21
C ILE A 146 -8.30 2.61 19.81
N ALA A 147 -8.55 2.47 21.11
CA ALA A 147 -8.62 1.16 21.77
C ALA A 147 -9.72 0.27 21.19
N ILE A 148 -10.91 0.83 20.94
CA ILE A 148 -12.02 0.14 20.27
C ILE A 148 -11.62 -0.27 18.85
N ALA A 149 -11.02 0.63 18.07
CA ALA A 149 -10.59 0.35 16.70
C ALA A 149 -9.54 -0.77 16.65
N VAL A 150 -8.56 -0.75 17.54
CA VAL A 150 -7.54 -1.81 17.67
C VAL A 150 -8.20 -3.13 18.08
N GLY A 151 -9.08 -3.13 19.07
CA GLY A 151 -9.81 -4.32 19.51
C GLY A 151 -10.64 -4.94 18.38
N ALA A 152 -11.41 -4.12 17.65
CA ALA A 152 -12.19 -4.56 16.49
C ALA A 152 -11.30 -5.14 15.39
N TYR A 153 -10.17 -4.50 15.09
CA TYR A 153 -9.19 -5.03 14.14
C TYR A 153 -8.66 -6.41 14.56
N LEU A 154 -8.32 -6.59 15.85
CA LEU A 154 -7.83 -7.87 16.36
C LEU A 154 -8.89 -8.96 16.26
N ILE A 155 -10.14 -8.67 16.65
CA ILE A 155 -11.26 -9.61 16.52
C ILE A 155 -11.41 -10.05 15.06
N ILE A 156 -11.47 -9.11 14.12
CA ILE A 156 -11.61 -9.43 12.69
C ILE A 156 -10.41 -10.25 12.19
N THR A 157 -9.21 -9.92 12.65
CA THR A 157 -7.97 -10.60 12.22
C THR A 157 -7.91 -12.04 12.72
N PHE A 158 -8.27 -12.28 13.98
CA PHE A 158 -8.23 -13.62 14.57
C PHE A 158 -9.45 -14.47 14.22
N ALA A 159 -10.63 -13.87 14.10
CA ALA A 159 -11.83 -14.58 13.68
C ALA A 159 -11.73 -15.15 12.26
N ARG A 160 -10.96 -14.50 11.37
CA ARG A 160 -10.70 -14.99 10.00
C ARG A 160 -9.69 -16.14 9.91
N ARG A 161 -9.00 -16.47 11.00
CA ARG A 161 -8.00 -17.55 11.04
C ARG A 161 -8.57 -18.89 11.54
N VAL A 162 -9.78 -18.89 12.08
CA VAL A 162 -10.53 -20.07 12.55
C VAL A 162 -11.46 -20.52 11.45
#